data_AF-A0A2X4X858-F1
#
_entry.id   AF-A0A2X4X858-F1
#
_cell.length_a   1.000
_cell.length_b   1.000
_cell.length_c   1.000
_cell.angle_alpha   90.00
_cell.angle_beta   90.00
_cell.angle_gamma   90.00
#
_symmetry.space_group_name_H-M   'P 1'
#
loop_
_entity.id
_entity.type
_entity.pdbx_description
1 polymer ?
#
loop_
_entity_poly.entity_id
_entity_poly.type
_entity_poly.pdbx_seq_one_letter_code
_entity_poly.pdbx_strand_id
1 'polypeptide(L)' 'MVRQMAPTPEGLPLEIYAFTNTTVWAEYESIQADIFDHILAVINEFDLRVHQTPTGNDMRSMLSQMRAATDVS' A
#
# COMPACT_ATOMS: atom_id res chain seq x y z
N MET A 1 8.51 11.76 13.79
CA MET A 1 7.68 12.82 13.17
C MET A 1 6.78 12.16 12.14
N VAL A 2 5.51 12.55 12.07
CA VAL A 2 4.58 12.10 11.02
C VAL A 2 4.00 13.35 10.38
N ARG A 3 3.99 13.42 9.04
CA ARG A 3 3.35 14.52 8.32
C ARG A 3 2.59 14.04 7.09
N GLN A 4 1.50 14.74 6.79
CA GLN A 4 0.80 14.64 5.52
C GLN A 4 1.51 15.54 4.51
N MET A 5 1.75 15.04 3.31
CA MET A 5 2.30 15.84 2.22
C MET A 5 1.18 16.58 1.46
N ALA A 6 1.56 17.38 0.47
CA ALA A 6 0.59 17.98 -0.43
C ALA A 6 -0.23 16.89 -1.14
N PRO A 7 -1.56 17.06 -1.28
CA PRO A 7 -2.40 16.12 -2.02
C PRO A 7 -1.94 15.96 -3.47
N THR A 8 -1.98 14.74 -3.99
CA THR A 8 -1.68 14.40 -5.38
C THR A 8 -2.90 13.71 -6.04
N PRO A 9 -2.92 13.53 -7.37
CA PRO A 9 -3.96 12.73 -8.03
C PRO A 9 -4.08 11.29 -7.51
N GLU A 10 -2.99 10.76 -6.93
CA GLU A 10 -2.90 9.42 -6.34
C GLU A 10 -3.36 9.38 -4.87
N GLY A 11 -3.73 10.52 -4.27
CA GLY A 11 -4.26 10.60 -2.92
C GLY A 11 -3.47 11.53 -1.99
N LEU A 12 -3.48 11.25 -0.69
CA LEU A 12 -2.78 12.03 0.33
C LEU A 12 -1.57 11.25 0.85
N PRO A 13 -0.33 11.59 0.41
CA PRO A 13 0.85 10.86 0.87
C PRO A 13 1.15 11.14 2.34
N LEU A 14 1.60 10.10 3.05
CA LEU A 14 2.05 10.17 4.44
C LEU A 14 3.57 9.95 4.51
N GLU A 15 4.27 10.82 5.22
CA GLU A 15 5.69 10.66 5.52
C GLU A 15 5.86 10.33 7.01
N ILE A 16 6.53 9.20 7.28
CA ILE A 16 6.83 8.72 8.63
C ILE A 16 8.34 8.72 8.81
N TYR A 17 8.80 9.53 9.75
CA TYR A 17 10.21 9.65 10.09
C TYR A 17 10.45 9.22 11.53
N ALA A 18 11.25 8.18 11.71
CA ALA A 18 11.59 7.62 13.02
C ALA A 18 13.07 7.22 13.06
N PHE A 19 13.64 7.19 14.27
CA PHE A 19 14.97 6.67 14.53
C PHE A 19 14.84 5.39 15.35
N THR A 20 15.69 4.42 15.07
CA THR A 20 15.86 3.23 15.91
C THR A 20 17.10 3.40 16.78
N ASN A 21 17.10 2.78 17.95
CA ASN A 21 18.29 2.73 18.83
C ASN A 21 19.25 1.57 18.47
N THR A 22 19.10 1.00 17.28
CA THR A 22 19.87 -0.15 16.80
C THR A 22 20.36 0.13 15.39
N THR A 23 21.57 -0.31 15.09
CA THR A 23 22.19 -0.31 13.76
C THR A 23 22.25 -1.72 13.16
N VAL A 24 21.72 -2.72 13.87
CA VAL A 24 21.65 -4.11 13.39
C VAL A 24 20.62 -4.17 12.27
N TRP A 25 21.05 -4.60 11.09
CA TRP A 25 20.21 -4.60 9.88
C TRP A 25 18.90 -5.39 10.06
N ALA A 26 18.98 -6.61 10.60
CA ALA A 26 17.82 -7.47 10.76
C ALA A 26 16.78 -6.88 11.73
N GLU A 27 17.23 -6.23 12.82
CA GLU A 27 16.33 -5.57 13.76
C GLU A 27 15.72 -4.30 13.14
N TYR A 28 16.52 -3.52 12.42
CA TYR A 28 16.06 -2.34 11.71
C TYR A 28 14.96 -2.68 10.69
N GLU A 29 15.18 -3.72 9.89
CA GLU A 29 14.21 -4.23 8.92
C GLU A 29 12.93 -4.74 9.60
N SER A 30 13.06 -5.50 10.70
CA SER A 30 11.91 -5.96 11.49
C SER A 30 11.09 -4.80 12.03
N ILE A 31 11.74 -3.78 12.60
CA ILE A 31 11.06 -2.59 13.11
C ILE A 31 10.33 -1.85 11.99
N GLN A 32 10.95 -1.75 10.80
CA GLN A 32 10.29 -1.15 9.64
C GLN A 32 9.05 -1.95 9.21
N ALA A 33 9.16 -3.27 9.11
CA ALA A 33 8.05 -4.15 8.75
C ALA A 33 6.89 -4.03 9.74
N ASP A 34 7.17 -4.09 11.04
CA ASP A 34 6.16 -3.99 12.10
C ASP A 34 5.36 -2.68 12.01
N ILE A 35 6.04 -1.56 11.70
CA ILE A 35 5.37 -0.27 11.52
C ILE A 35 4.40 -0.31 10.32
N PHE A 36 4.85 -0.82 9.17
CA PHE A 36 4.01 -0.89 7.97
C PHE A 36 2.85 -1.88 8.14
N ASP A 37 3.10 -3.05 8.71
CA ASP A 37 2.07 -4.06 8.97
C ASP A 37 0.98 -3.52 9.90
N HIS A 38 1.37 -2.81 10.97
CA HIS A 38 0.41 -2.18 11.87
C HIS A 38 -0.44 -1.14 11.15
N ILE A 39 0.18 -0.26 10.35
CA ILE A 39 -0.54 0.77 9.58
C ILE A 39 -1.53 0.12 8.62
N LEU A 40 -1.10 -0.88 7.85
CA LEU A 40 -1.93 -1.57 6.87
C LEU A 40 -3.09 -2.33 7.53
N ALA A 41 -2.88 -2.87 8.74
CA ALA A 41 -3.93 -3.52 9.49
C ALA A 41 -5.02 -2.54 9.95
N VAL A 42 -4.64 -1.33 10.42
CA VAL A 42 -5.59 -0.37 10.98
C VAL A 42 -6.17 0.63 9.98
N ILE A 43 -5.58 0.78 8.78
CA ILE A 43 -5.97 1.83 7.81
C ILE A 43 -7.46 1.79 7.44
N ASN A 44 -8.04 0.59 7.35
CA ASN A 44 -9.45 0.41 6.99
C ASN A 44 -10.42 0.93 8.06
N GLU A 45 -10.00 1.01 9.33
CA GLU A 45 -10.82 1.55 10.42
C GLU A 45 -11.03 3.07 10.32
N PHE A 46 -10.16 3.74 9.57
CA PHE A 46 -10.22 5.18 9.31
C PHE A 46 -10.90 5.52 7.98
N ASP A 47 -11.56 4.54 7.35
CA ASP A 47 -12.13 4.66 5.99
C ASP A 47 -11.09 5.09 4.93
N LEU A 48 -9.82 4.75 5.19
CA LEU A 48 -8.70 4.99 4.29
C LEU A 48 -8.39 3.72 3.49
N ARG A 49 -7.94 3.90 2.24
CA ARG A 49 -7.55 2.81 1.35
C ARG A 49 -6.16 3.06 0.79
N VAL A 50 -5.37 1.99 0.69
CA VAL A 50 -4.06 2.05 0.06
C VAL A 50 -4.24 2.26 -1.43
N HIS A 51 -3.67 3.34 -1.95
CA HIS A 51 -3.60 3.55 -3.39
C HIS A 51 -2.54 2.63 -3.99
N GLN A 52 -2.93 1.77 -4.92
CA GLN A 52 -2.03 1.05 -5.80
C GLN A 52 -2.34 1.43 -7.23
N THR A 53 -1.32 1.85 -7.97
CA THR A 53 -1.49 2.13 -9.40
C THR A 53 -1.76 0.80 -10.10
N PRO A 54 -2.84 0.68 -10.91
CA PRO A 54 -3.14 -0.55 -11.63
C PRO A 54 -1.95 -0.94 -12.50
N THR A 55 -1.51 -2.18 -12.31
CA THR A 55 -0.38 -2.76 -13.03
C THR A 55 -0.86 -3.45 -14.31
N GLY A 56 0.08 -3.77 -15.20
CA GLY A 56 -0.26 -4.55 -16.40
C GLY A 56 -0.88 -5.93 -16.10
N ASN A 57 -0.64 -6.47 -14.89
CA ASN A 57 -1.26 -7.72 -14.44
C ASN A 57 -2.76 -7.54 -14.15
N ASP A 58 -3.14 -6.41 -13.55
CA ASP A 58 -4.54 -6.08 -13.27
C ASP A 58 -5.33 -5.94 -14.58
N MET A 59 -4.76 -5.23 -15.55
CA MET A 59 -5.33 -5.11 -16.91
C MET A 59 -5.49 -6.47 -17.59
N ARG A 60 -4.48 -7.36 -17.48
CA ARG A 60 -4.55 -8.71 -18.05
C ARG A 60 -5.63 -9.56 -17.39
N SER A 61 -5.82 -9.42 -16.08
CA SER A 61 -6.86 -10.13 -15.32
C SER A 61 -8.28 -9.65 -15.67
N MET A 62 -8.45 -8.35 -15.91
CA MET A 62 -9.73 -7.80 -16.37
C MET A 62 -10.06 -8.29 -17.79
N LEU A 63 -9.08 -8.28 -18.69
CA LEU A 63 -9.25 -8.78 -20.06
C LEU A 63 -9.56 -10.27 -20.11
N SER A 64 -8.97 -11.09 -19.24
CA SER A 64 -9.27 -12.52 -19.17
C SER A 64 -10.68 -12.77 -18.61
N GLN A 65 -11.11 -12.02 -17.61
CA GLN A 65 -12.48 -12.09 -17.08
C GLN A 65 -13.53 -11.65 -18.10
N MET A 66 -13.27 -10.57 -18.86
CA MET A 66 -14.16 -10.14 -19.96
C MET A 66 -14.29 -11.20 -21.06
N ARG A 67 -13.19 -11.88 -21.42
CA ARG A 67 -13.22 -12.98 -22.39
C ARG A 67 -14.04 -14.17 -21.89
N ALA A 68 -13.80 -14.59 -20.65
CA ALA A 68 -14.54 -15.70 -20.03
C ALA A 68 -16.04 -15.41 -19.90
N ALA A 69 -16.44 -14.15 -19.67
CA ALA A 69 -17.85 -13.75 -19.62
C ALA A 69 -18.53 -13.75 -21.01
N THR A 70 -17.76 -13.60 -22.10
CA THR A 70 -18.28 -13.57 -23.47
C THR A 70 -18.49 -14.98 -24.04
N ASP A 71 -17.73 -15.99 -23.59
CA ASP A 71 -17.88 -17.40 -24.01
C ASP A 71 -19.03 -18.15 -23.30
N VAL A 72 -19.68 -17.53 -22.31
CA VAL A 72 -20.75 -18.17 -21.48
C VAL A 72 -22.17 -17.69 -21.88
N SER A 73 -22.31 -16.94 -22.98
CA SER A 73 -23.60 -16.54 -23.57
C SER A 73 -23.74 -17.05 -25.00
#